data_AF-A0A662GWY2-F1
#
_entry.id   AF-A0A662GWY2-F1
#
_cell.length_a   1.000
_cell.length_b   1.000
_cell.length_c   1.000
_cell.angle_alpha   90.00
_cell.angle_beta   90.00
_cell.angle_gamma   90.00
#
_symmetry.space_group_name_H-M   'P 1'
#
loop_
_entity.id
_entity.type
_entity.pdbx_description
1 polymer ?
#
loop_
_entity_poly.entity_id
_entity_poly.type
_entity_poly.pdbx_seq_one_letter_code
_entity_poly.pdbx_strand_id
1 'polypeptide(L)'
;NKIKREKKGFPARVKIGYRKPKLVRGFHPCGMVEALVHNAKELVDLNPDIHAIRISSRVGKLKKSEIVKKAKELGFKVLNE
;
A
#
# COMPACT_ATOMS: atom_id res chain seq x y z
N ASN A 1 1.47 -32.55 -17.13
CA ASN A 1 1.22 -31.20 -16.56
C ASN A 1 0.40 -30.35 -17.53
N LYS A 2 -0.91 -30.21 -17.29
CA LYS A 2 -1.89 -29.59 -18.23
C LYS A 2 -1.78 -28.06 -18.27
N ILE A 3 -1.39 -27.43 -17.16
CA ILE A 3 -1.14 -25.97 -17.06
C ILE A 3 0.11 -25.58 -17.86
N LYS A 4 1.19 -26.38 -17.80
CA LYS A 4 2.41 -26.15 -18.60
C LYS A 4 2.13 -26.17 -20.11
N ARG A 5 1.14 -26.95 -20.55
CA ARG A 5 0.72 -27.08 -21.96
C ARG A 5 -0.39 -26.09 -22.35
N GLU A 6 -0.80 -25.19 -21.46
CA GLU A 6 -1.80 -24.15 -21.71
C GLU A 6 -3.13 -24.68 -22.31
N LYS A 7 -3.58 -25.84 -21.82
CA LYS A 7 -4.86 -26.42 -22.28
C LYS A 7 -6.05 -25.56 -21.83
N LYS A 8 -6.97 -25.25 -22.76
CA LYS A 8 -8.25 -24.59 -22.48
C LYS A 8 -9.02 -25.35 -21.38
N GLY A 9 -9.60 -24.62 -20.42
CA GLY A 9 -10.25 -25.19 -19.24
C GLY A 9 -9.36 -25.31 -18.00
N PHE A 10 -8.05 -25.02 -18.12
CA PHE A 10 -7.11 -24.89 -17.00
C PHE A 10 -6.71 -23.43 -16.82
N PRO A 11 -6.34 -23.00 -15.59
CA PRO A 11 -5.95 -21.63 -15.32
C PRO A 11 -4.75 -21.23 -16.18
N ALA A 12 -4.76 -19.97 -16.63
CA ALA A 12 -3.70 -19.44 -17.45
C ALA A 12 -2.37 -19.39 -16.69
N ARG A 13 -1.28 -19.72 -17.37
CA ARG A 13 0.07 -19.60 -16.82
C ARG A 13 0.47 -18.13 -16.80
N VAL A 14 1.10 -17.69 -15.71
CA VAL A 14 1.62 -16.32 -15.59
C VAL A 14 2.66 -16.05 -16.69
N LYS A 15 2.48 -14.94 -17.43
CA LYS A 15 3.39 -14.43 -18.47
C LYS A 15 3.75 -12.99 -18.16
N ILE A 16 4.80 -12.46 -18.80
CA ILE A 16 5.24 -11.08 -18.56
C ILE A 16 4.20 -10.02 -18.95
N GLY A 17 3.28 -10.35 -19.87
CA GLY A 17 2.18 -9.50 -20.30
C GLY A 17 1.08 -9.25 -19.27
N TYR A 18 1.07 -9.97 -18.14
CA TYR A 18 0.12 -9.72 -17.04
C TYR A 18 0.47 -8.46 -16.22
N ARG A 19 1.60 -7.82 -16.54
CA ARG A 19 2.11 -6.68 -15.79
C ARG A 19 1.28 -5.43 -16.09
N LYS A 20 0.78 -4.75 -15.04
CA LYS A 20 0.08 -3.46 -15.14
C LYS A 20 0.99 -2.36 -15.73
N PRO A 21 0.45 -1.30 -16.36
CA PRO A 21 1.22 -0.15 -16.84
C PRO A 21 2.13 0.44 -15.76
N LYS A 22 3.29 0.98 -16.15
CA LYS A 22 4.27 1.52 -15.19
C LYS A 22 3.68 2.63 -14.32
N LEU A 23 2.84 3.49 -14.91
CA LEU A 23 2.23 4.65 -14.26
C LEU A 23 1.33 4.31 -13.07
N VAL A 24 0.63 3.17 -13.10
CA VAL A 24 -0.38 2.80 -12.09
C VAL A 24 0.13 1.68 -11.17
N ARG A 25 1.34 1.17 -11.43
CA ARG A 25 1.88 0.04 -10.70
C ARG A 25 2.35 0.48 -9.31
N GLY A 26 1.83 -0.15 -8.27
CA GLY A 26 2.20 0.14 -6.88
C GLY A 26 1.35 1.22 -6.21
N PHE A 27 0.40 1.82 -6.94
CA PHE A 27 -0.60 2.70 -6.35
C PHE A 27 -1.70 1.89 -5.65
N HIS A 28 -2.15 2.41 -4.51
CA HIS A 28 -3.37 1.96 -3.86
C HIS A 28 -4.57 2.28 -4.78
N PRO A 29 -5.69 1.55 -4.71
CA PRO A 29 -6.94 1.91 -5.36
C PRO A 29 -7.39 3.37 -5.22
N CYS A 30 -6.96 4.08 -4.16
CA CYS A 30 -7.24 5.50 -3.97
C CYS A 30 -6.36 6.44 -4.81
N GLY A 31 -5.46 5.90 -5.64
CA GLY A 31 -4.55 6.68 -6.48
C GLY A 31 -3.31 7.21 -5.76
N MET A 32 -3.08 6.84 -4.51
CA MET A 32 -1.93 7.26 -3.71
C MET A 32 -0.91 6.13 -3.55
N VAL A 33 0.35 6.50 -3.32
CA VAL A 33 1.42 5.54 -3.00
C VAL A 33 1.34 5.19 -1.51
N GLU A 34 1.32 3.91 -1.19
CA GLU A 34 1.31 3.47 0.21
C GLU A 34 2.68 3.72 0.86
N ALA A 35 2.70 4.49 1.96
CA ALA A 35 3.85 4.67 2.82
C ALA A 35 3.66 3.86 4.11
N LEU A 36 4.59 2.95 4.39
CA LEU A 36 4.53 2.13 5.61
C LEU A 36 5.26 2.87 6.74
N VAL A 37 4.53 3.14 7.83
CA VAL A 37 5.02 3.97 8.93
C VAL A 37 5.11 3.15 10.22
N HIS A 38 6.22 3.31 10.92
CA HIS A 38 6.53 2.69 12.21
C HIS A 38 6.54 3.69 13.37
N ASN A 39 6.87 4.95 13.11
CA ASN A 39 7.00 5.98 14.14
C ASN A 39 6.41 7.32 13.69
N ALA A 40 6.25 8.25 14.64
CA ALA A 40 5.71 9.56 14.35
C ALA A 40 6.68 10.52 13.62
N LYS A 41 7.97 10.18 13.51
CA LYS A 41 8.98 11.01 12.83
C LYS A 41 8.93 10.81 11.31
N GLU A 42 8.70 9.57 10.89
CA GLU A 42 8.50 9.17 9.50
C GLU A 42 7.27 9.85 8.86
N LEU A 43 6.34 10.39 9.67
CA LEU A 43 5.20 11.19 9.20
C LEU A 43 5.62 12.56 8.65
N VAL A 44 6.75 13.11 9.10
CA VAL A 44 7.19 14.47 8.75
C VAL A 44 7.82 14.51 7.36
N ASP A 45 8.48 13.43 6.95
CA ASP A 45 9.17 13.33 5.66
C ASP A 45 8.23 12.92 4.51
N LEU A 46 6.94 12.69 4.78
CA LEU A 46 5.96 12.23 3.79
C LEU A 46 5.14 13.40 3.22
N ASN A 47 4.77 13.30 1.94
CA ASN A 47 3.89 14.27 1.28
C ASN A 47 2.43 13.82 1.32
N PRO A 48 1.49 14.64 1.84
CA PRO A 48 0.09 14.25 2.03
C PRO A 48 -0.70 14.07 0.74
N ASP A 49 -0.31 14.74 -0.35
CA ASP A 49 -1.01 14.63 -1.64
C ASP A 49 -0.70 13.32 -2.39
N ILE A 50 0.49 12.76 -2.17
CA ILE A 50 0.99 11.60 -2.92
C ILE A 50 0.89 10.33 -2.08
N HIS A 51 1.05 10.44 -0.76
CA HIS A 51 1.21 9.29 0.12
C HIS A 51 -0.01 9.03 1.01
N ALA A 52 -0.49 7.80 0.98
CA ALA A 52 -1.42 7.27 1.97
C ALA A 52 -0.65 6.45 3.01
N ILE A 53 -0.97 6.62 4.29
CA ILE A 53 -0.24 6.00 5.38
C ILE A 53 -0.83 4.64 5.72
N ARG A 54 0.04 3.61 5.75
CA ARG A 54 -0.24 2.33 6.39
C ARG A 54 0.59 2.20 7.66
N ILE A 55 -0.09 2.13 8.81
CA ILE A 55 0.59 1.89 10.08
C ILE A 55 0.97 0.41 10.19
N SER A 56 2.24 0.15 10.51
CA SER A 56 2.73 -1.22 10.72
C SER A 56 1.98 -1.93 11.86
N SER A 57 1.70 -3.23 11.68
CA SER A 57 1.04 -4.07 12.68
C SER A 57 1.85 -4.21 13.98
N ARG A 58 3.17 -3.98 13.93
CA ARG A 58 4.06 -4.06 15.11
C ARG A 58 3.91 -2.86 16.05
N VAL A 59 3.26 -1.79 15.62
CA VAL A 59 3.05 -0.59 16.44
C VAL A 59 1.96 -0.88 17.48
N GLY A 60 2.33 -0.78 18.76
CA GLY A 60 1.39 -0.95 19.87
C GLY A 60 0.30 0.13 19.89
N LYS A 61 -0.84 -0.18 20.51
CA LYS A 61 -2.05 0.67 20.53
C LYS A 61 -1.77 2.12 20.95
N LEU A 62 -0.96 2.32 21.99
CA LEU A 62 -0.61 3.66 22.49
C LEU A 62 0.06 4.52 21.41
N LYS A 63 1.13 4.01 20.80
CA LYS A 63 1.84 4.69 19.70
C LYS A 63 0.99 4.82 18.45
N LYS A 64 0.09 3.86 18.20
CA LYS A 64 -0.87 3.92 17.09
C LYS A 64 -1.78 5.12 17.22
N SER A 65 -2.37 5.35 18.39
CA SER A 65 -3.23 6.51 18.64
C SER A 65 -2.51 7.84 18.47
N GLU A 66 -1.24 7.92 18.91
CA GLU A 66 -0.41 9.11 18.70
C GLU A 66 -0.12 9.37 17.22
N ILE A 67 0.20 8.31 16.47
CA ILE A 67 0.45 8.38 15.03
C ILE A 67 -0.82 8.80 14.28
N VAL A 68 -1.98 8.27 14.64
CA VAL A 68 -3.26 8.64 14.02
C VAL A 68 -3.58 10.11 14.27
N LYS A 69 -3.38 10.62 15.50
CA LYS A 69 -3.59 12.04 15.81
C LYS A 69 -2.70 12.94 14.97
N LYS A 70 -1.39 12.66 14.95
CA LYS A 70 -0.43 13.43 14.13
C LYS A 70 -0.71 13.30 12.64
N ALA A 71 -1.11 12.13 12.16
CA ALA A 71 -1.49 11.93 10.76
C ALA A 71 -2.71 12.77 10.38
N LYS A 72 -3.71 12.89 11.26
CA LYS A 72 -4.87 13.77 11.06
C LYS A 72 -4.50 15.24 11.07
N GLU A 73 -3.63 15.67 11.99
CA GLU A 73 -3.12 17.05 12.04
C GLU A 73 -2.38 17.44 10.76
N LEU A 74 -1.59 16.51 10.21
CA LEU A 74 -0.84 16.70 8.97
C LEU A 74 -1.69 16.44 7.70
N GLY A 75 -2.96 16.05 7.85
CA GLY A 75 -3.90 15.85 6.74
C GLY A 75 -3.71 14.54 5.95
N PHE A 76 -2.96 13.57 6.46
CA PHE A 76 -2.75 12.30 5.78
C PHE A 76 -3.97 11.36 5.87
N LYS A 77 -4.20 10.61 4.79
CA LYS A 77 -5.16 9.51 4.78
C LYS A 77 -4.54 8.25 5.37
N VAL A 78 -5.06 7.77 6.50
CA VAL A 78 -4.65 6.51 7.12
C VAL A 78 -5.51 5.36 6.58
N LEU A 79 -4.87 4.32 6.03
CA LEU A 79 -5.56 3.18 5.40
C LEU A 79 -6.02 2.12 6.42
N ASN A 80 -5.36 2.06 7.59
CA ASN A 80 -5.59 1.07 8.64
C ASN A 80 -5.86 1.77 9.98
N GLU A 81 -6.97 2.51 10.08
CA GLU A 81 -7.41 3.13 11.34
C GLU A 81 -7.87 2.07 12.35
#